data_AF-A0A519T338-F1
#
_entry.id   AF-A0A519T338-F1
#
_cell.length_a   1.000
_cell.length_b   1.000
_cell.length_c   1.000
_cell.angle_alpha   90.00
_cell.angle_beta   90.00
_cell.angle_gamma   90.00
#
_symmetry.space_group_name_H-M   'P 1'
#
loop_
_entity.id
_entity.type
_entity.pdbx_description
1 polymer ?
#
loop_
_entity_poly.entity_id
_entity_poly.type
_entity_poly.pdbx_seq_one_letter_code
_entity_poly.pdbx_strand_id
1 'polypeptide(L)' 'TNFFTDVRSPQIEYPRYMTLDFSAGYTFAGKHTISVLVNNLTDENYYEKRGYNLPGRNVSGRYTISF' A
#
# COMPACT_ATOMS: atom_id res chain seq x y z
N THR A 1 27.23 4.62 29.51
CA THR A 1 26.04 3.87 29.97
C THR A 1 24.95 4.07 28.96
N ASN A 2 24.58 3.01 28.22
CA ASN A 2 23.63 3.07 27.11
C ASN A 2 22.21 3.37 27.62
N PHE A 3 21.62 4.48 27.20
CA PHE A 3 20.33 5.00 27.67
C PHE A 3 19.09 4.36 27.02
N PHE A 4 19.22 3.26 26.26
CA PHE A 4 18.15 2.80 25.36
C PHE A 4 17.36 1.56 25.82
N THR A 5 17.65 0.98 26.98
CA THR A 5 16.90 -0.17 27.50
C THR A 5 16.28 0.16 28.86
N ASP A 6 15.23 0.99 28.86
CA ASP A 6 14.32 1.11 30.01
C ASP A 6 13.24 0.01 29.92
N VAL A 7 13.21 -0.89 30.90
CA VAL A 7 12.22 -1.98 31.01
C VAL A 7 10.79 -1.43 31.18
N ARG A 8 10.63 -0.16 31.59
CA ARG A 8 9.33 0.51 31.75
C ARG A 8 8.76 1.10 30.46
N SER A 9 9.53 1.15 29.38
CA SER A 9 9.09 1.64 28.07
C SER A 9 9.67 0.75 26.96
N PRO A 10 9.09 -0.45 26.73
CA PRO A 10 9.61 -1.35 25.71
C PRO A 10 9.50 -0.66 24.36
N GLN A 11 10.63 -0.44 23.69
CA GLN A 11 10.62 0.02 22.31
C GLN A 11 10.00 -1.10 21.46
N ILE A 12 8.79 -0.86 20.95
CA ILE A 12 8.10 -1.81 20.09
C ILE A 12 8.72 -1.69 18.71
N GLU A 13 9.55 -2.66 18.34
CA GLU A 13 10.10 -2.78 17.00
C GLU A 13 9.11 -3.55 16.11
N TYR A 14 8.71 -2.94 15.00
CA TYR A 14 7.82 -3.56 14.03
C TYR A 14 8.62 -4.21 12.89
N PRO A 15 8.12 -5.32 12.31
CA PRO A 15 8.74 -5.89 11.12
C PRO A 15 8.78 -4.87 9.99
N ARG A 16 9.93 -4.77 9.31
CA ARG A 16 10.03 -4.01 8.07
C ARG A 16 9.25 -4.73 6.99
N TYR A 17 8.52 -3.98 6.18
CA TYR A 17 7.75 -4.49 5.04
C TYR A 17 7.97 -3.62 3.81
N MET A 18 7.61 -4.15 2.65
CA MET A 18 7.59 -3.44 1.37
C MET A 18 6.35 -3.89 0.61
N THR A 19 5.57 -2.92 0.13
CA THR A 19 4.48 -3.17 -0.81
C THR A 19 4.89 -2.68 -2.19
N LEU A 20 4.31 -3.28 -3.22
CA LEU A 20 4.51 -2.85 -4.61
C LEU A 20 3.14 -2.63 -5.25
N ASP A 21 2.95 -1.45 -5.82
CA ASP A 21 1.72 -1.11 -6.53
C ASP A 21 1.97 -1.09 -8.03
N PHE A 22 0.99 -1.54 -8.80
CA PHE A 22 1.04 -1.57 -10.26
C PHE A 22 -0.17 -0.85 -10.84
N SER A 23 0.07 0.05 -11.78
CA SER A 23 -0.99 0.73 -12.51
C SER A 23 -0.74 0.72 -14.01
N ALA A 24 -1.80 0.51 -14.78
CA ALA A 24 -1.80 0.63 -16.23
C ALA A 24 -3.01 1.45 -16.69
N GLY A 25 -2.83 2.23 -17.75
CA GLY A 25 -3.91 3.03 -18.33
C GLY A 25 -3.78 3.13 -19.84
N TYR A 26 -4.92 3.19 -20.51
CA TYR A 26 -5.00 3.35 -21.96
C TYR A 26 -6.05 4.39 -22.33
N THR A 27 -5.65 5.37 -23.14
CA THR A 27 -6.54 6.38 -23.70
C THR A 27 -6.91 6.02 -25.13
N PHE A 28 -8.21 5.96 -25.41
CA PHE A 28 -8.77 5.72 -26.73
C PHE A 28 -9.69 6.86 -27.16
N ALA A 29 -9.82 7.01 -28.49
CA ALA A 29 -10.61 8.07 -29.14
C ALA A 29 -10.31 9.49 -28.62
N GLY A 30 -9.06 9.72 -28.17
CA GLY A 30 -8.55 11.01 -27.70
C GLY A 30 -9.19 11.57 -26.41
N LYS A 31 -10.21 10.90 -25.86
CA LYS A 31 -11.01 11.43 -24.74
C LYS A 31 -11.29 10.42 -23.64
N HIS A 32 -11.26 9.12 -23.95
CA HIS A 32 -11.70 8.08 -23.04
C HIS A 32 -10.49 7.33 -22.47
N THR A 33 -10.31 7.37 -21.16
CA THR A 33 -9.21 6.66 -20.48
C THR A 33 -9.78 5.56 -19.60
N ILE A 34 -9.29 4.33 -19.78
CA ILE A 34 -9.50 3.21 -18.86
C ILE A 34 -8.19 2.97 -18.12
N SER A 35 -8.26 2.87 -16.79
CA SER A 35 -7.12 2.60 -15.93
C SER A 35 -7.43 1.46 -14.96
N VAL A 36 -6.41 0.65 -14.69
CA VAL A 36 -6.42 -0.39 -13.65
C VAL A 36 -5.30 -0.08 -12.67
N LEU A 37 -5.61 -0.21 -11.38
CA LEU A 37 -4.66 -0.12 -10.28
C LEU A 37 -4.77 -1.40 -9.43
N VAL A 38 -3.63 -2.05 -9.23
CA VAL A 38 -3.47 -3.16 -8.30
C VAL A 38 -2.56 -2.69 -7.18
N ASN A 39 -3.13 -2.49 -6.00
CA ASN A 39 -2.35 -2.15 -4.81
C ASN A 39 -1.89 -3.44 -4.11
N ASN A 40 -0.72 -3.38 -3.50
CA ASN A 40 -0.11 -4.52 -2.81
C ASN A 40 -0.04 -5.77 -3.71
N LEU A 41 0.63 -5.64 -4.85
CA LEU A 41 0.75 -6.67 -5.90
C LEU A 41 1.28 -7.99 -5.35
N THR A 42 2.17 -7.95 -4.35
CA THR A 42 2.76 -9.14 -3.70
C THR A 42 1.91 -9.73 -2.58
N ASP A 43 0.79 -9.08 -2.20
CA ASP A 43 -0.11 -9.49 -1.11
C ASP A 43 0.57 -9.57 0.26
N GLU A 44 1.43 -8.60 0.54
CA GLU A 44 2.12 -8.51 1.82
C GLU A 44 1.09 -8.31 2.94
N ASN A 45 1.23 -9.06 4.03
CA ASN A 45 0.41 -8.87 5.22
C ASN A 45 1.17 -7.97 6.20
N TYR A 46 0.83 -6.68 6.22
CA TYR A 46 1.57 -5.67 6.97
C TYR A 46 0.65 -4.83 7.86
N TYR A 47 1.26 -4.16 8.83
CA TYR A 47 0.56 -3.33 9.81
C TYR A 47 1.51 -2.25 10.34
N GLU A 48 0.97 -1.06 10.58
CA GLU A 48 1.70 0.03 11.26
C GLU A 48 1.55 -0.05 12.79
N LYS A 49 0.44 -0.64 13.24
CA LYS A 49 0.13 -0.86 14.65
C LYS A 49 -0.30 -2.30 14.85
N ARG A 50 0.31 -2.98 15.84
CA ARG A 50 -0.01 -4.38 16.14
C ARG A 50 -1.51 -4.59 16.32
N GLY A 51 -2.07 -5.52 15.55
CA GLY A 51 -3.49 -5.85 15.55
C GLY A 51 -4.35 -5.03 14.58
N TYR A 52 -3.75 -4.13 13.80
CA TYR A 52 -4.45 -3.35 12.77
C TYR A 52 -3.78 -3.60 11.41
N ASN A 53 -4.15 -4.70 10.78
CA ASN A 53 -3.63 -5.07 9.47
C ASN A 53 -4.13 -4.09 8.43
N LEU A 54 -3.21 -3.63 7.59
CA LEU A 54 -3.54 -2.80 6.45
C LEU A 54 -4.14 -3.67 5.32
N PRO A 55 -4.83 -3.05 4.35
CA PRO A 55 -5.44 -3.79 3.27
C PRO A 55 -4.42 -4.65 2.52
N GLY A 56 -4.78 -5.93 2.32
CA GLY A 56 -4.08 -6.83 1.41
C GLY A 56 -4.23 -6.39 -0.04
N ARG A 57 -3.93 -7.30 -0.98
CA ARG A 57 -4.06 -6.99 -2.40
C ARG A 57 -5.47 -6.53 -2.77
N ASN A 58 -5.55 -5.40 -3.47
CA ASN A 58 -6.81 -4.89 -3.99
C ASN A 58 -6.67 -4.42 -5.43
N VAL A 59 -7.78 -4.49 -6.17
CA VAL A 59 -7.85 -4.13 -7.59
C VAL A 59 -8.95 -3.11 -7.77
N SER A 60 -8.63 -2.00 -8.43
CA SER A 60 -9.59 -0.96 -8.78
C SER A 60 -9.50 -0.62 -10.26
N GLY A 61 -10.65 -0.32 -10.85
CA GLY A 61 -10.79 0.15 -12.22
C GLY A 61 -11.33 1.58 -12.23
N ARG A 62 -10.83 2.40 -13.15
CA ARG A 62 -11.31 3.76 -13.36
C ARG A 62 -11.56 4.01 -14.84
N TYR A 63 -12.67 4.68 -15.12
CA TYR A 63 -12.97 5.24 -16.43
C TYR A 63 -13.06 6.76 -16.34
N THR A 64 -12.55 7.49 -17.33
CA THR A 64 -12.56 8.97 -17.33
C THR A 64 -12.76 9.49 -18.76
N ILE A 65 -13.55 10.55 -18.89
CA ILE A 65 -13.78 11.29 -20.14
C ILE A 65 -13.20 12.70 -19.98
N SER A 66 -12.37 13.13 -20.93
CA SER A 66 -11.86 14.51 -21.00
C SER A 66 -12.64 15.28 -22.08
N PHE A 67 -13.20 16.44 -21.73
CA PHE A 67 -14.07 17.23 -22.60
C PHE A 67 -13.28 18.17 -23.51
#